data_AF-A0A933PZE5-F1
#
_entry.id   AF-A0A933PZE5-F1
#
_cell.length_a   1.000
_cell.length_b   1.000
_cell.length_c   1.000
_cell.angle_alpha   90.00
_cell.angle_beta   90.00
_cell.angle_gamma   90.00
#
_symmetry.space_group_name_H-M   'P 1'
#
loop_
_entity.id
_entity.type
_entity.pdbx_description
1 polymer ?
#
loop_
_entity_poly.entity_id
_entity_poly.type
_entity_poly.pdbx_seq_one_letter_code
_entity_poly.pdbx_strand_id
1 'polypeptide(L)'
;MTKHTIITIKKVSVKARYKFIWLKSIEGLDLSKHCAAGLIGTTYTTRIMHEEIINKSSDKHLTLRSRNGLYYLCGVSEPYIWKNNFHLPFKYAENKLIRFESNGIEVETINAERIELHDINRQKCRFPGAHFPEYYTCRNWQFANMLINNEIDGYFVKNTYGYCYEVHRGIENDFFAEMDLHNFK
;
A
#
# COMPACT_ATOMS: atom_id res chain seq x y z
N MET A 1 -13.56 10.64 17.88
CA MET A 1 -12.74 11.26 16.81
C MET A 1 -11.89 10.17 16.18
N THR A 2 -12.01 9.93 14.88
CA THR A 2 -11.15 8.94 14.19
C THR A 2 -9.71 9.49 14.09
N LYS A 3 -8.77 8.83 14.78
CA LYS A 3 -7.36 9.18 14.73
C LYS A 3 -6.83 8.94 13.32
N HIS A 4 -6.29 9.97 12.68
CA HIS A 4 -5.61 9.85 11.41
C HIS A 4 -4.12 10.04 11.63
N THR A 5 -3.31 9.24 10.95
CA THR A 5 -1.88 9.47 10.84
C THR A 5 -1.59 10.43 9.71
N ILE A 6 -0.49 11.17 9.83
CA ILE A 6 -0.07 12.16 8.85
C ILE A 6 1.38 11.90 8.48
N ILE A 7 1.63 11.72 7.19
CA ILE A 7 2.97 11.68 6.61
C ILE A 7 3.19 12.89 5.72
N THR A 8 4.45 13.24 5.51
CA THR A 8 4.84 14.30 4.57
C THR A 8 5.89 13.78 3.62
N ILE A 9 5.56 13.74 2.33
CA ILE A 9 6.53 13.49 1.27
C ILE A 9 7.19 14.81 0.94
N LYS A 10 8.51 14.88 1.19
CA LYS A 10 9.31 16.07 0.95
C LYS A 10 9.83 16.17 -0.46
N LYS A 11 10.20 15.03 -1.04
CA LYS A 11 10.82 14.97 -2.35
C LYS A 11 10.40 13.69 -3.05
N VAL A 12 10.05 13.83 -4.31
CA VAL A 12 10.01 12.72 -5.26
C VAL A 12 10.76 13.18 -6.50
N SER A 13 11.89 12.57 -6.80
CA SER A 13 12.59 12.79 -8.06
C SER A 13 12.47 11.55 -8.94
N VAL A 14 12.14 11.77 -10.21
CA VAL A 14 11.96 10.71 -11.20
C VAL A 14 12.91 10.98 -12.37
N LYS A 15 13.88 10.09 -12.53
CA LYS A 15 14.96 10.15 -13.53
C LYS A 15 14.77 9.13 -14.66
N ALA A 16 13.96 8.09 -14.45
CA ALA A 16 13.63 7.07 -15.44
C ALA A 16 12.23 7.27 -16.04
N ARG A 17 11.92 6.55 -17.13
CA ARG A 17 10.61 6.61 -17.80
C ARG A 17 9.61 5.68 -17.15
N TYR A 18 8.45 6.23 -16.80
CA TYR A 18 7.33 5.53 -16.18
C TYR A 18 6.04 5.89 -16.89
N LYS A 19 5.25 4.87 -17.21
CA LYS A 19 3.91 5.05 -17.79
C LYS A 19 2.92 5.56 -16.74
N PHE A 20 3.04 5.04 -15.52
CA PHE A 20 2.22 5.46 -14.39
C PHE A 20 3.08 5.62 -13.14
N ILE A 21 2.80 6.67 -12.36
CA ILE A 21 3.32 6.83 -11.00
C ILE A 21 2.14 7.22 -10.13
N TRP A 22 1.90 6.49 -9.06
CA TRP A 22 0.82 6.81 -8.16
C TRP A 22 1.21 6.54 -6.72
N LEU A 23 0.58 7.31 -5.85
CA LEU A 23 0.70 7.19 -4.41
C LEU A 23 -0.69 6.95 -3.84
N LYS A 24 -0.80 6.03 -2.88
CA LYS A 24 -2.09 5.66 -2.31
C LYS A 24 -2.02 5.52 -0.80
N SER A 25 -3.02 6.02 -0.08
CA SER A 25 -3.28 5.56 1.29
C SER A 25 -4.03 4.22 1.27
N ILE A 26 -3.76 3.33 2.22
CA ILE A 26 -4.31 1.97 2.21
C ILE A 26 -5.30 1.82 3.36
N GLU A 27 -6.57 1.77 3.00
CA GLU A 27 -7.73 1.76 3.89
C GLU A 27 -8.50 0.43 3.83
N GLY A 28 -8.33 -0.31 2.74
CA GLY A 28 -8.97 -1.58 2.46
C GLY A 28 -8.17 -2.39 1.44
N LEU A 29 -8.50 -3.68 1.30
CA LEU A 29 -7.92 -4.57 0.31
C LEU A 29 -9.01 -5.33 -0.45
N ASP A 30 -8.76 -5.56 -1.73
CA ASP A 30 -9.56 -6.44 -2.60
C ASP A 30 -8.63 -7.44 -3.27
N LEU A 31 -8.39 -8.59 -2.62
CA LEU A 31 -7.48 -9.61 -3.13
C LEU A 31 -8.01 -10.37 -4.34
N SER A 32 -9.27 -10.12 -4.76
CA SER A 32 -9.81 -10.57 -6.05
C SER A 32 -9.17 -9.85 -7.23
N LYS A 33 -8.49 -8.73 -6.97
CA LYS A 33 -7.78 -7.91 -7.94
C LYS A 33 -6.31 -7.82 -7.57
N HIS A 34 -5.46 -7.71 -8.56
CA HIS A 34 -4.03 -7.43 -8.39
C HIS A 34 -3.70 -5.98 -8.77
N CYS A 35 -2.42 -5.62 -8.71
CA CYS A 35 -1.92 -4.28 -9.03
C CYS A 35 -2.57 -3.18 -8.17
N ALA A 36 -2.80 -1.99 -8.75
CA ALA A 36 -3.34 -0.84 -8.03
C ALA A 36 -4.80 -1.04 -7.60
N ALA A 37 -5.54 -1.92 -8.28
CA ALA A 37 -6.96 -2.14 -8.05
C ALA A 37 -7.24 -2.96 -6.77
N GLY A 38 -6.30 -3.81 -6.36
CA GLY A 38 -6.41 -4.57 -5.10
C GLY A 38 -6.12 -3.76 -3.83
N LEU A 39 -5.60 -2.52 -3.99
CA LEU A 39 -5.31 -1.61 -2.89
C LEU A 39 -6.38 -0.51 -2.83
N ILE A 40 -7.19 -0.47 -1.77
CA ILE A 40 -8.30 0.47 -1.64
C ILE A 40 -7.88 1.65 -0.76
N GLY A 41 -8.12 2.87 -1.24
CA GLY A 41 -7.95 4.11 -0.48
C GLY A 41 -7.71 5.32 -1.39
N THR A 42 -7.34 6.45 -0.80
CA THR A 42 -7.17 7.71 -1.53
C THR A 42 -5.96 7.64 -2.44
N THR A 43 -6.15 7.93 -3.72
CA THR A 43 -5.10 7.79 -4.75
C THR A 43 -4.72 9.15 -5.32
N TYR A 44 -3.42 9.43 -5.35
CA TYR A 44 -2.79 10.50 -6.10
C TYR A 44 -2.27 9.90 -7.40
N THR A 45 -2.93 10.23 -8.51
CA THR A 45 -2.62 9.68 -9.84
C THR A 45 -1.36 10.31 -10.43
N THR A 46 -0.84 9.76 -11.53
CA THR A 46 0.33 10.29 -12.25
C THR A 46 0.24 11.79 -12.48
N ARG A 47 -0.89 12.26 -12.98
CA ARG A 47 -1.12 13.69 -13.23
C ARG A 47 -0.95 14.52 -11.95
N ILE A 48 -1.63 14.13 -10.88
CA ILE A 48 -1.58 14.84 -9.60
C ILE A 48 -0.15 14.78 -9.02
N MET A 49 0.52 13.62 -9.09
CA MET A 49 1.90 13.48 -8.63
C MET A 49 2.86 14.42 -9.38
N HIS A 50 2.71 14.57 -10.69
CA HIS A 50 3.49 15.50 -11.50
C HIS A 50 3.20 16.97 -11.20
N GLU A 51 1.94 17.31 -10.96
CA GLU A 51 1.53 18.67 -10.63
C GLU A 51 2.02 19.09 -9.23
N GLU A 52 1.93 18.18 -8.27
CA GLU A 52 2.15 18.47 -6.86
C GLU A 52 3.61 18.33 -6.41
N ILE A 53 4.30 17.23 -6.77
CA ILE A 53 5.54 16.84 -6.06
C ILE A 53 6.69 16.31 -6.92
N ILE A 54 6.44 15.65 -8.05
CA ILE A 54 7.52 15.04 -8.86
C ILE A 54 8.41 16.12 -9.47
N ASN A 55 9.72 16.01 -9.20
CA ASN A 55 10.76 16.92 -9.69
C ASN A 55 10.47 18.40 -9.42
N LYS A 56 9.70 18.70 -8.36
CA LYS A 56 9.46 20.06 -7.87
C LYS A 56 10.55 20.47 -6.87
N SER A 57 10.58 21.77 -6.53
CA SER A 57 11.48 22.27 -5.47
C SER A 57 11.18 21.59 -4.14
N SER A 58 12.20 21.52 -3.27
CA SER A 58 12.10 20.88 -1.94
C SER A 58 11.07 21.52 -1.01
N ASP A 59 10.61 22.73 -1.31
CA ASP A 59 9.63 23.45 -0.49
C ASP A 59 8.18 23.03 -0.78
N LYS A 60 7.96 22.32 -1.91
CA LYS A 60 6.69 21.67 -2.22
C LYS A 60 6.64 20.35 -1.47
N HIS A 61 5.59 20.15 -0.68
CA HIS A 61 5.41 18.94 0.11
C HIS A 61 4.01 18.36 -0.11
N LEU A 62 3.90 17.04 -0.12
CA LEU A 62 2.61 16.37 -0.15
C LEU A 62 2.30 15.75 1.22
N THR A 63 1.20 16.18 1.82
CA THR A 63 0.73 15.64 3.11
C THR A 63 -0.38 14.63 2.87
N LEU A 64 -0.25 13.43 3.41
CA LEU A 64 -1.26 12.38 3.27
C LEU A 64 -1.82 11.96 4.62
N ARG A 65 -3.13 11.81 4.64
CA ARG A 65 -3.89 11.28 5.78
C ARG A 65 -4.32 9.87 5.48
N SER A 66 -4.16 9.00 6.48
CA SER A 66 -4.71 7.65 6.45
C SER A 66 -5.28 7.32 7.82
N ARG A 67 -6.38 6.56 7.87
CA ARG A 67 -6.89 6.03 9.14
C ARG A 67 -6.03 4.88 9.62
N ASN A 68 -5.51 4.11 8.68
CA ASN A 68 -4.67 2.96 8.96
C ASN A 68 -3.17 3.30 8.86
N GLY A 69 -2.75 4.53 8.59
CA GLY A 69 -1.32 4.88 8.46
C GLY A 69 -0.50 4.01 7.52
N LEU A 70 -1.12 3.45 6.48
CA LEU A 70 -0.46 2.66 5.45
C LEU A 70 -0.49 3.41 4.13
N TYR A 71 0.63 3.34 3.41
CA TYR A 71 0.82 4.05 2.16
C TYR A 71 1.60 3.19 1.18
N TYR A 72 1.38 3.44 -0.12
CA TYR A 72 2.07 2.73 -1.19
C TYR A 72 2.37 3.69 -2.35
N LEU A 73 3.64 3.85 -2.67
CA LEU A 73 4.11 4.55 -3.87
C LEU A 73 4.57 3.53 -4.89
N CYS A 74 4.05 3.62 -6.11
CA CYS A 74 4.31 2.68 -7.19
C CYS A 74 4.60 3.42 -8.49
N GLY A 75 5.60 2.93 -9.23
CA GLY A 75 5.91 3.34 -10.59
C GLY A 75 5.86 2.14 -11.52
N VAL A 76 5.05 2.23 -12.58
CA VAL A 76 4.99 1.24 -13.66
C VAL A 76 5.88 1.70 -14.81
N SER A 77 6.96 0.95 -15.10
CA SER A 77 8.01 1.38 -16.03
C SER A 77 7.50 1.52 -17.47
N GLU A 78 8.20 2.34 -18.26
CA GLU A 78 8.02 2.43 -19.70
C GLU A 78 9.37 2.28 -20.43
N PRO A 79 9.59 1.20 -21.22
CA PRO A 79 8.66 0.12 -21.56
C PRO A 79 8.28 -0.74 -20.35
N TYR A 80 7.19 -1.51 -20.47
CA TYR A 80 6.62 -2.31 -19.39
C TYR A 80 7.51 -3.53 -19.08
N ILE A 81 8.43 -3.37 -18.13
CA ILE A 81 9.42 -4.35 -17.69
C ILE A 81 9.29 -4.48 -16.18
N TRP A 82 8.75 -5.60 -15.70
CA TRP A 82 8.38 -5.75 -14.28
C TRP A 82 9.52 -5.48 -13.30
N LYS A 83 10.74 -5.93 -13.60
CA LYS A 83 11.92 -5.69 -12.74
C LYS A 83 12.29 -4.21 -12.60
N ASN A 84 11.83 -3.35 -13.52
CA ASN A 84 12.08 -1.92 -13.51
C ASN A 84 10.94 -1.14 -12.83
N ASN A 85 9.87 -1.79 -12.38
CA ASN A 85 8.83 -1.12 -11.62
C ASN A 85 9.39 -0.65 -10.27
N PHE A 86 8.91 0.50 -9.82
CA PHE A 86 9.23 1.02 -8.50
C PHE A 86 8.13 0.64 -7.52
N HIS A 87 8.51 0.17 -6.34
CA HIS A 87 7.59 -0.17 -5.26
C HIS A 87 8.16 0.28 -3.93
N LEU A 88 7.38 1.10 -3.23
CA LEU A 88 7.69 1.55 -1.88
C LEU A 88 6.39 1.50 -1.06
N PRO A 89 6.12 0.40 -0.35
CA PRO A 89 5.17 0.39 0.75
C PRO A 89 5.83 0.96 2.00
N PHE A 90 5.04 1.68 2.77
CA PHE A 90 5.51 2.29 4.00
C PHE A 90 4.34 2.59 4.92
N LYS A 91 4.68 2.75 6.19
CA LYS A 91 3.74 3.05 7.25
C LYS A 91 4.11 4.34 7.95
N TYR A 92 3.12 4.93 8.63
CA TYR A 92 3.37 6.02 9.56
C TYR A 92 4.26 5.53 10.70
N ALA A 93 5.32 6.28 10.97
CA ALA A 93 6.16 6.10 12.13
C ALA A 93 6.70 7.47 12.55
N GLU A 94 6.26 7.95 13.70
CA GLU A 94 6.57 9.29 14.19
C GLU A 94 8.09 9.55 14.24
N ASN A 95 8.53 10.72 13.76
CA ASN A 95 9.92 11.15 13.71
C ASN A 95 10.87 10.26 12.89
N LYS A 96 10.35 9.29 12.13
CA LYS A 96 11.15 8.48 11.19
C LYS A 96 11.24 9.15 9.82
N LEU A 97 12.36 8.91 9.15
CA LEU A 97 12.66 9.44 7.83
C LEU A 97 12.94 8.29 6.88
N ILE A 98 12.24 8.26 5.75
CA ILE A 98 12.60 7.43 4.61
C ILE A 98 13.44 8.29 3.66
N ARG A 99 14.63 7.79 3.31
CA ARG A 99 15.37 8.17 2.11
C ARG A 99 15.59 6.90 1.30
N PHE A 100 14.97 6.83 0.13
CA PHE A 100 14.98 5.62 -0.68
C PHE A 100 15.14 5.96 -2.15
N GLU A 101 16.04 5.24 -2.83
CA GLU A 101 16.22 5.35 -4.28
C GLU A 101 16.22 3.94 -4.88
N SER A 102 15.42 3.76 -5.91
CA SER A 102 15.40 2.51 -6.69
C SER A 102 14.82 2.80 -8.07
N ASN A 103 15.31 2.10 -9.09
CA ASN A 103 14.78 2.16 -10.45
C ASN A 103 14.58 3.59 -10.98
N GLY A 104 15.46 4.51 -10.60
CA GLY A 104 15.40 5.91 -11.03
C GLY A 104 14.29 6.76 -10.39
N ILE A 105 13.69 6.32 -9.28
CA ILE A 105 12.86 7.16 -8.41
C ILE A 105 13.58 7.31 -7.06
N GLU A 106 13.76 8.56 -6.64
CA GLU A 106 14.29 8.95 -5.33
C GLU A 106 13.18 9.58 -4.50
N VAL A 107 13.04 9.18 -3.25
CA VAL A 107 11.96 9.62 -2.34
C VAL A 107 12.53 10.01 -0.99
N GLU A 108 12.10 11.17 -0.48
CA GLU A 108 12.28 11.56 0.92
C GLU A 108 10.90 11.76 1.59
N THR A 109 10.64 11.06 2.69
CA THR A 109 9.36 11.12 3.42
C THR A 109 9.58 11.18 4.94
N ILE A 110 8.89 12.09 5.62
CA ILE A 110 8.92 12.25 7.08
C ILE A 110 7.70 11.60 7.72
N ASN A 111 7.90 11.15 8.96
CA ASN A 111 6.96 10.41 9.78
C ASN A 111 6.61 9.06 9.16
N ALA A 112 7.59 8.43 8.52
CA ALA A 112 7.38 7.20 7.77
C ALA A 112 8.50 6.19 8.00
N GLU A 113 8.13 4.92 7.98
CA GLU A 113 9.03 3.77 7.98
C GLU A 113 8.69 2.86 6.80
N ARG A 114 9.72 2.45 6.06
CA ARG A 114 9.57 1.55 4.92
C ARG A 114 9.15 0.16 5.39
N ILE A 115 8.26 -0.46 4.62
CA ILE A 115 7.93 -1.89 4.77
C ILE A 115 8.73 -2.65 3.73
N GLU A 116 9.54 -3.60 4.18
CA GLU A 116 10.28 -4.49 3.28
C GLU A 116 9.29 -5.46 2.62
N LEU A 117 9.31 -5.53 1.30
CA LEU A 117 8.49 -6.50 0.58
C LEU A 117 9.29 -7.77 0.34
N HIS A 118 8.64 -8.92 0.54
CA HIS A 118 9.20 -10.22 0.21
C HIS A 118 8.18 -11.04 -0.58
N ASP A 119 8.68 -12.10 -1.24
CA ASP A 119 7.80 -12.99 -1.99
C ASP A 119 6.93 -13.81 -1.04
N ILE A 120 5.65 -13.91 -1.36
CA ILE A 120 4.71 -14.66 -0.54
C ILE A 120 4.98 -16.16 -0.61
N ASN A 121 4.68 -16.87 0.47
CA ASN A 121 4.60 -18.32 0.43
C ASN A 121 3.30 -18.76 -0.25
N ARG A 122 3.39 -19.11 -1.54
CA ARG A 122 2.24 -19.55 -2.35
C ARG A 122 1.48 -20.74 -1.76
N GLN A 123 2.16 -21.65 -1.05
CA GLN A 123 1.52 -22.82 -0.44
C GLN A 123 0.69 -22.46 0.79
N LYS A 124 1.02 -21.34 1.45
CA LYS A 124 0.29 -20.83 2.62
C LYS A 124 -0.78 -19.80 2.24
N CYS A 125 -0.75 -19.29 1.00
CA CYS A 125 -1.72 -18.32 0.53
C CYS A 125 -3.06 -18.99 0.24
N ARG A 126 -4.12 -18.50 0.90
CA ARG A 126 -5.47 -19.06 0.79
C ARG A 126 -6.29 -18.45 -0.36
N PHE A 127 -5.74 -17.47 -1.07
CA PHE A 127 -6.44 -16.75 -2.13
C PHE A 127 -6.20 -17.40 -3.49
N PRO A 128 -7.26 -17.66 -4.30
CA PRO A 128 -7.11 -18.32 -5.60
C PRO A 128 -6.09 -17.66 -6.52
N GLY A 129 -5.94 -16.33 -6.42
CA GLY A 129 -4.92 -15.53 -7.11
C GLY A 129 -3.49 -16.09 -6.99
N ALA A 130 -3.12 -16.74 -5.88
CA ALA A 130 -1.76 -17.24 -5.64
C ALA A 130 -1.23 -18.24 -6.69
N HIS A 131 -2.14 -18.88 -7.42
CA HIS A 131 -1.81 -19.86 -8.45
C HIS A 131 -1.57 -19.23 -9.81
N PHE A 132 -1.87 -17.95 -9.99
CA PHE A 132 -1.76 -17.23 -11.25
C PHE A 132 -0.51 -16.31 -11.27
N PRO A 133 0.36 -16.40 -12.30
CA PRO A 133 1.59 -15.58 -12.41
C PRO A 133 1.38 -14.08 -12.24
N GLU A 134 0.35 -13.53 -12.83
CA GLU A 134 0.02 -12.11 -12.78
C GLU A 134 -0.30 -11.60 -11.36
N TYR A 135 -0.70 -12.50 -10.46
CA TYR A 135 -0.94 -12.21 -9.04
C TYR A 135 0.32 -12.43 -8.21
N TYR A 136 0.90 -13.64 -8.22
CA TYR A 136 1.99 -13.94 -7.29
C TYR A 136 3.29 -13.17 -7.61
N THR A 137 3.45 -12.64 -8.82
CA THR A 137 4.57 -11.74 -9.18
C THR A 137 4.26 -10.26 -8.93
N CYS A 138 3.00 -9.92 -8.64
CA CYS A 138 2.58 -8.54 -8.45
C CYS A 138 2.94 -8.06 -7.03
N ARG A 139 3.90 -7.14 -6.91
CA ARG A 139 4.35 -6.59 -5.62
C ARG A 139 3.24 -5.92 -4.81
N ASN A 140 2.27 -5.28 -5.47
CA ASN A 140 1.10 -4.72 -4.79
C ASN A 140 0.22 -5.81 -4.15
N TRP A 141 0.06 -6.95 -4.83
CA TRP A 141 -0.75 -8.05 -4.34
C TRP A 141 0.00 -8.86 -3.28
N GLN A 142 1.31 -9.02 -3.41
CA GLN A 142 2.17 -9.55 -2.36
C GLN A 142 2.09 -8.71 -1.09
N PHE A 143 2.16 -7.37 -1.21
CA PHE A 143 1.96 -6.46 -0.08
C PHE A 143 0.59 -6.64 0.61
N ALA A 144 -0.48 -6.74 -0.19
CA ALA A 144 -1.82 -6.99 0.34
C ALA A 144 -1.92 -8.33 1.11
N ASN A 145 -1.23 -9.37 0.62
CA ASN A 145 -1.14 -10.65 1.33
C ASN A 145 -0.36 -10.54 2.64
N MET A 146 0.78 -9.84 2.65
CA MET A 146 1.56 -9.61 3.87
C MET A 146 0.71 -8.94 4.96
N LEU A 147 -0.12 -7.96 4.58
CA LEU A 147 -1.05 -7.30 5.51
C LEU A 147 -2.08 -8.28 6.10
N ILE A 148 -2.69 -9.14 5.27
CA ILE A 148 -3.74 -10.07 5.73
C ILE A 148 -3.17 -11.22 6.56
N ASN A 149 -1.92 -11.60 6.33
CA ASN A 149 -1.22 -12.59 7.14
C ASN A 149 -0.65 -12.01 8.45
N ASN A 150 -0.88 -10.71 8.75
CA ASN A 150 -0.34 -10.00 9.90
C ASN A 150 1.19 -10.05 9.97
N GLU A 151 1.85 -10.03 8.82
CA GLU A 151 3.31 -9.95 8.72
C GLU A 151 3.82 -8.52 8.93
N ILE A 152 2.90 -7.56 9.08
CA ILE A 152 3.17 -6.15 9.33
C ILE A 152 2.43 -5.75 10.61
N ASP A 153 3.17 -5.56 11.70
CA ASP A 153 2.62 -5.28 13.02
C ASP A 153 1.78 -3.99 13.08
N GLY A 154 0.66 -4.07 13.79
CA GLY A 154 -0.10 -2.89 14.26
C GLY A 154 -1.11 -2.32 13.27
N TYR A 155 -1.45 -3.04 12.19
CA TYR A 155 -2.38 -2.57 11.18
C TYR A 155 -3.51 -3.56 10.90
N PHE A 156 -4.72 -3.03 10.82
CA PHE A 156 -5.91 -3.78 10.43
C PHE A 156 -6.45 -3.18 9.14
N VAL A 157 -6.70 -4.05 8.15
CA VAL A 157 -7.26 -3.62 6.88
C VAL A 157 -8.43 -4.51 6.52
N LYS A 158 -9.59 -3.90 6.25
CA LYS A 158 -10.78 -4.64 5.84
C LYS A 158 -10.52 -5.30 4.49
N ASN A 159 -10.78 -6.59 4.40
CA ASN A 159 -10.79 -7.34 3.16
C ASN A 159 -12.22 -7.40 2.62
N THR A 160 -12.44 -7.04 1.35
CA THR A 160 -13.76 -7.11 0.71
C THR A 160 -14.20 -8.54 0.38
N TYR A 161 -13.34 -9.54 0.56
CA TYR A 161 -13.63 -10.96 0.31
C TYR A 161 -14.46 -11.64 1.42
N GLY A 162 -15.19 -10.88 2.26
CA GLY A 162 -16.09 -11.41 3.28
C GLY A 162 -15.42 -11.91 4.57
N TYR A 163 -14.10 -11.83 4.69
CA TYR A 163 -13.37 -12.19 5.91
C TYR A 163 -12.88 -10.91 6.61
N CYS A 164 -13.61 -10.47 7.64
CA CYS A 164 -13.02 -9.60 8.65
C CYS A 164 -12.08 -10.46 9.49
N TYR A 165 -10.77 -10.19 9.42
CA TYR A 165 -9.82 -10.87 10.29
C TYR A 165 -9.73 -10.11 11.60
N GLU A 166 -10.20 -10.74 12.68
CA GLU A 166 -9.94 -10.30 14.04
C GLU A 166 -8.60 -10.89 14.49
N VAL A 167 -7.67 -10.03 14.92
CA VAL A 167 -6.49 -10.48 15.67
C VAL A 167 -6.35 -9.61 16.89
N HIS A 168 -6.67 -10.19 18.03
CA HIS A 168 -6.65 -9.57 19.35
C HIS A 168 -5.36 -8.80 19.63
N ARG A 169 -5.51 -7.55 20.10
CA ARG A 169 -4.81 -7.09 21.31
C ARG A 169 -5.73 -6.19 22.14
N GLY A 170 -6.19 -6.75 23.25
CA GLY A 170 -6.71 -6.10 24.46
C GLY A 170 -6.96 -4.59 24.46
N ILE A 171 -7.92 -4.12 23.66
CA ILE A 171 -8.64 -2.89 23.94
C ILE A 171 -10.11 -3.19 23.65
N GLU A 172 -10.90 -3.13 24.72
CA GLU A 172 -12.33 -3.41 24.73
C GLU A 172 -13.13 -2.48 23.80
N ASN A 173 -14.14 -3.11 23.22
CA ASN A 173 -15.50 -2.64 22.94
C ASN A 173 -15.84 -1.87 21.65
N ASP A 174 -16.89 -2.45 21.07
CA ASP A 174 -17.98 -1.90 20.27
C ASP A 174 -17.64 -1.36 18.89
N PHE A 175 -17.81 -2.22 17.86
CA PHE A 175 -18.72 -1.94 16.73
C PHE A 175 -18.74 -3.10 15.70
N PHE A 176 -19.97 -3.51 15.32
CA PHE A 176 -20.42 -4.27 14.13
C PHE A 176 -20.77 -5.77 14.24
N ALA A 177 -22.08 -5.98 14.36
CA ALA A 177 -22.98 -6.78 13.52
C ALA A 177 -22.50 -8.14 13.00
N GLU A 178 -23.12 -9.18 13.57
CA GLU A 178 -23.26 -10.52 13.01
C GLU A 178 -23.75 -10.44 11.55
N MET A 179 -23.05 -11.10 10.64
CA MET A 179 -23.59 -11.47 9.34
C MET A 179 -23.59 -12.99 9.26
N ASP A 180 -24.80 -13.53 9.33
CA ASP A 180 -25.15 -14.95 9.26
C ASP A 180 -24.48 -15.67 8.09
N LEU A 181 -23.72 -16.72 8.38
CA LEU A 181 -23.08 -17.62 7.41
C LEU A 181 -24.01 -18.72 6.90
N HIS A 182 -25.30 -18.45 6.79
CA HIS A 182 -26.26 -19.35 6.17
C HIS A 182 -26.97 -18.66 5.02
N ASN A 183 -26.34 -18.69 3.84
CA ASN A 183 -27.03 -18.85 2.54
C ASN A 183 -26.01 -18.91 1.39
N PHE A 184 -25.42 -20.09 1.20
CA PHE A 184 -25.03 -20.54 -0.13
C PHE A 184 -25.59 -21.96 -0.29
N LYS A 185 -26.73 -22.05 -0.97
CA LYS A 185 -27.20 -23.24 -1.68
C LYS A 185 -27.14 -22.92 -3.16
#